data_AF-A0A936GWP2-F1
#
_entry.id   AF-A0A936GWP2-F1
#
_cell.length_a   1.000
_cell.length_b   1.000
_cell.length_c   1.000
_cell.angle_alpha   90.00
_cell.angle_beta   90.00
_cell.angle_gamma   90.00
#
_symmetry.space_group_name_H-M   'P 1'
#
loop_
_entity.id
_entity.type
_entity.pdbx_description
1 polymer ?
#
loop_
_entity_poly.entity_id
_entity_poly.type
_entity_poly.pdbx_seq_one_letter_code
_entity_poly.pdbx_strand_id
1 'polypeptide(L)'
;MNNGREARNEATGYLLHTMNKLTLKYIPNQLGSERIIRAINDNGIKVQIYDTDEKLMKSFFLGPDLGDGTGTAFLMEGAKQPYVLFTRGSQTSIRTHFEFEMNEYETKDIYVEKAEDIKLVEIKYPYDRPSSFKLEKKLLGWEISNPYTGTRLPKFNDKLVDPFLSGFGNIVAEYNDSNNPNRTMILQKPVFCEVKVVHKDGSSRSVTFFSLANIEFNESKYSPKEIGPDNRFMVHTDKDEFFLIQHRVTQKILVAFDAFALR
;
A
#
# COMPACT_ATOMS: atom_id res chain seq x y z
N MET A 1 1.61 10.95 12.33
CA MET A 1 2.04 10.25 11.11
C MET A 1 0.87 9.41 10.67
N ASN A 2 0.54 9.49 9.39
CA ASN A 2 -0.64 8.92 8.75
C ASN A 2 -1.94 9.71 9.00
N ASN A 3 -2.54 10.26 7.94
CA ASN A 3 -3.79 11.04 7.97
C ASN A 3 -5.02 10.14 8.29
N GLY A 4 -4.91 9.28 9.30
CA GLY A 4 -5.87 8.23 9.65
C GLY A 4 -5.71 6.92 8.85
N ARG A 5 -4.75 6.81 7.92
CA ARG A 5 -4.55 5.57 7.15
C ARG A 5 -3.65 4.59 7.88
N GLU A 6 -3.64 3.35 7.41
CA GLU A 6 -2.84 2.29 7.99
C GLU A 6 -1.37 2.44 7.58
N ALA A 7 -0.45 2.25 8.52
CA ALA A 7 0.98 2.36 8.27
C ALA A 7 1.58 1.01 7.87
N ARG A 8 2.63 1.03 7.04
CA ARG A 8 3.41 -0.15 6.70
C ARG A 8 4.21 -0.61 7.90
N ASN A 9 4.03 -1.87 8.27
CA ASN A 9 4.73 -2.49 9.38
C ASN A 9 6.24 -2.47 9.18
N GLU A 10 6.73 -2.65 7.95
CA GLU A 10 8.16 -2.64 7.66
C GLU A 10 8.74 -1.23 7.83
N ALA A 11 8.12 -0.21 7.23
CA ALA A 11 8.62 1.16 7.29
C ALA A 11 8.67 1.69 8.73
N THR A 12 7.59 1.46 9.50
CA THR A 12 7.53 1.83 10.91
C THR A 12 8.50 1.00 11.76
N GLY A 13 8.60 -0.31 11.51
CA GLY A 13 9.56 -1.19 12.18
C GLY A 13 11.02 -0.77 11.95
N TYR A 14 11.38 -0.42 10.71
CA TYR A 14 12.72 0.08 10.39
C TYR A 14 13.02 1.41 11.08
N LEU A 15 12.07 2.35 11.07
CA LEU A 15 12.25 3.64 11.75
C LEU A 15 12.49 3.44 13.26
N LEU A 16 11.64 2.64 13.93
CA LEU A 16 11.76 2.34 15.35
C LEU A 16 13.09 1.65 15.68
N HIS A 17 13.50 0.68 14.84
CA HIS A 17 14.77 -0.02 14.98
C HIS A 17 15.98 0.92 14.84
N THR A 18 15.97 1.80 13.84
CA THR A 18 17.06 2.77 13.65
C THR A 18 17.12 3.76 14.82
N MET A 19 15.97 4.23 15.32
CA MET A 19 15.92 5.08 16.52
C MET A 19 16.48 4.38 17.77
N ASN A 20 16.21 3.09 17.95
CA ASN A 20 16.74 2.31 19.08
C ASN A 20 18.28 2.17 19.02
N LYS A 21 18.87 2.17 17.82
CA LYS A 21 20.31 2.02 17.60
C LYS A 21 21.10 3.34 17.63
N LEU A 22 20.43 4.47 17.81
CA LEU A 22 21.11 5.77 17.90
C LEU A 22 22.08 5.79 19.08
N THR A 23 23.32 6.13 18.80
CA THR A 23 24.41 6.22 19.78
C THR A 23 24.97 7.64 19.77
N LEU A 24 25.44 8.12 20.91
CA LEU A 24 26.13 9.41 21.01
C LEU A 24 27.41 9.38 20.15
N LYS A 25 27.49 10.31 19.18
CA LYS A 25 28.73 10.55 18.43
C LYS A 25 29.64 11.50 19.21
N TYR A 26 29.11 12.66 19.61
CA TYR A 26 29.78 13.63 20.48
C TYR A 26 28.80 14.68 21.02
N ILE A 27 29.27 15.45 22.00
CA ILE A 27 28.58 16.63 22.52
C ILE A 27 29.26 17.87 21.92
N PRO A 28 28.53 18.75 21.21
CA PRO A 28 29.10 19.96 20.63
C PRO A 28 29.51 20.94 21.72
N ASN A 29 30.59 21.70 21.49
CA ASN A 29 30.97 22.82 22.35
C ASN A 29 29.94 23.96 22.25
N GLN A 30 30.11 25.04 23.03
CA GLN A 30 29.14 26.15 23.07
C GLN A 30 28.84 26.74 21.67
N LEU A 31 29.88 27.07 20.91
CA LEU A 31 29.72 27.62 19.55
C LEU A 31 29.00 26.64 18.60
N GLY A 32 29.33 25.35 18.69
CA GLY A 32 28.68 24.29 17.93
C GLY A 32 27.21 24.12 18.33
N SER A 33 26.91 24.23 19.62
CA SER A 33 25.55 24.13 20.15
C SER A 33 24.68 25.27 19.63
N GLU A 34 25.17 26.51 19.65
CA GLU A 34 24.47 27.67 19.09
C GLU A 34 24.22 27.53 17.58
N ARG A 35 25.18 26.98 16.83
CA ARG A 35 25.01 26.71 15.39
C ARG A 35 23.94 25.65 15.13
N ILE A 36 23.94 24.56 15.89
CA ILE A 36 22.93 23.51 15.77
C ILE A 36 21.54 24.03 16.10
N ILE A 37 21.40 24.81 17.17
CA ILE A 37 20.10 25.38 17.57
C ILE A 37 19.56 26.31 16.47
N ARG A 38 20.41 27.16 15.89
CA ARG A 38 20.01 27.99 14.73
C ARG A 38 19.56 27.13 13.55
N ALA A 39 20.33 26.10 13.20
CA ALA A 39 19.97 25.22 12.08
C ALA A 39 18.67 24.44 12.31
N ILE A 40 18.38 24.04 13.55
CA ILE A 40 17.10 23.44 13.95
C ILE A 40 15.95 24.44 13.79
N ASN A 41 16.16 25.71 14.17
CA ASN A 41 15.13 26.73 13.98
C ASN A 41 14.85 27.01 12.50
N ASP A 42 15.87 26.90 11.64
CA ASP A 42 15.75 27.19 10.21
C ASP A 42 15.10 26.03 9.42
N ASN A 43 15.51 24.78 9.66
CA ASN A 43 15.03 23.60 8.91
C ASN A 43 15.02 22.30 9.75
N GLY A 44 14.64 22.43 11.02
CA GLY A 44 14.50 21.30 11.92
C GLY A 44 13.19 20.54 11.72
N ILE A 45 13.22 19.24 12.01
CA ILE A 45 12.03 18.40 12.04
C ILE A 45 11.65 18.17 13.49
N LYS A 46 10.44 18.55 13.89
CA LYS A 46 9.90 18.18 15.21
C LYS A 46 9.38 16.75 15.16
N VAL A 47 9.89 15.89 16.04
CA VAL A 47 9.45 14.51 16.19
C VAL A 47 8.79 14.34 17.54
N GLN A 48 7.57 13.79 17.52
CA GLN A 48 6.80 13.46 18.70
C GLN A 48 6.44 11.97 18.66
N ILE A 49 6.71 11.29 19.77
CA ILE A 49 6.42 9.87 19.96
C ILE A 49 5.35 9.79 21.03
N TYR A 50 4.26 9.09 20.71
CA TYR A 50 3.12 8.86 21.58
C TYR A 50 3.01 7.37 21.90
N ASP A 51 2.44 7.05 23.05
CA ASP A 51 2.04 5.67 23.36
C ASP A 51 0.68 5.34 22.72
N THR A 52 0.16 4.15 23.02
CA THR A 52 -1.14 3.67 22.52
C THR A 52 -2.33 4.44 23.07
N ASP A 53 -2.16 5.19 24.16
CA ASP A 53 -3.20 6.02 24.78
C ASP A 53 -3.08 7.49 24.35
N GLU A 54 -2.37 7.74 23.23
CA GLU A 54 -2.07 9.06 22.68
C GLU A 54 -1.31 10.00 23.63
N LYS A 55 -0.68 9.47 24.67
CA LYS A 55 0.11 10.27 25.60
C LYS A 55 1.51 10.47 25.05
N LEU A 56 1.95 11.74 25.05
CA LEU A 56 3.29 12.11 24.61
C LEU A 56 4.35 11.43 25.48
N MET A 57 5.14 10.53 24.88
CA MET A 57 6.26 9.86 25.52
C MET A 57 7.57 10.64 25.38
N LYS A 58 7.82 11.17 24.17
CA LYS A 58 9.08 11.85 23.84
C LYS A 58 8.86 12.89 22.76
N SER A 59 9.52 14.03 22.92
CA SER A 59 9.52 15.10 21.93
C SER A 59 10.92 15.67 21.77
N PHE A 60 11.36 15.80 20.52
CA PHE A 60 12.68 16.31 20.18
C PHE A 60 12.68 16.91 18.78
N PHE A 61 13.72 17.68 18.49
CA PHE A 61 13.97 18.27 17.20
C PHE A 61 15.18 17.58 16.56
N LEU A 62 15.06 17.24 15.28
CA LEU A 62 16.14 16.80 14.42
C LEU A 62 16.67 18.00 13.65
N GLY A 63 17.97 18.25 13.73
CA GLY A 63 18.66 19.22 12.90
C GLY A 63 19.22 18.60 11.62
N PRO A 64 20.02 19.34 10.85
CA PRO A 64 20.70 18.81 9.67
C PRO A 64 21.75 17.76 10.07
N ASP A 65 22.20 17.02 9.06
CA ASP A 65 23.38 16.16 9.19
C ASP A 65 24.66 16.98 9.23
N LEU A 66 25.64 16.49 9.98
CA LEU A 66 26.88 17.17 10.31
C LEU A 66 28.09 16.32 9.92
N GLY A 67 29.18 17.01 9.56
CA GLY A 67 30.45 16.38 9.21
C GLY A 67 30.36 15.63 7.88
N ASP A 68 30.68 14.34 7.91
CA ASP A 68 30.65 13.41 6.79
C ASP A 68 29.24 12.90 6.43
N GLY A 69 28.18 13.50 7.00
CA GLY A 69 26.80 13.09 6.78
C GLY A 69 26.31 11.95 7.67
N THR A 70 27.16 11.44 8.59
CA THR A 70 26.80 10.29 9.43
C THR A 70 26.28 10.68 10.81
N GLY A 71 26.47 11.93 11.24
CA GLY A 71 26.00 12.43 12.53
C GLY A 71 24.84 13.39 12.36
N THR A 72 23.71 13.11 13.00
CA THR A 72 22.52 13.98 12.97
C THR A 72 22.40 14.73 14.28
N ALA A 73 22.06 16.02 14.21
CA ALA A 73 21.81 16.83 15.39
C ALA A 73 20.46 16.51 16.04
N PHE A 74 20.44 16.39 17.37
CA PHE A 74 19.24 16.18 18.17
C PHE A 74 19.16 17.24 19.27
N LEU A 75 17.96 17.76 19.51
CA LEU A 75 17.66 18.63 20.65
C LEU A 75 16.35 18.18 21.30
N MET A 76 16.42 17.71 22.55
CA MET A 76 15.20 17.39 23.31
C MET A 76 14.35 18.64 23.51
N GLU A 77 13.02 18.51 23.40
CA GLU A 77 12.13 19.65 23.63
C GLU A 77 12.31 20.18 25.06
N GLY A 78 12.54 21.49 25.18
CA GLY A 78 12.83 22.16 26.45
C GLY A 78 14.30 22.09 26.92
N ALA A 79 15.17 21.32 26.24
CA ALA A 79 16.59 21.27 26.57
C ALA A 79 17.38 22.43 25.93
N LYS A 80 18.53 22.76 26.53
CA LYS A 80 19.48 23.76 25.98
C LYS A 80 20.68 23.14 25.26
N GLN A 81 21.03 21.90 25.60
CA GLN A 81 22.18 21.20 25.04
C GLN A 81 21.72 20.29 23.89
N PRO A 82 22.16 20.53 22.64
CA PRO A 82 22.00 19.56 21.58
C PRO A 82 23.06 18.46 21.66
N TYR A 83 22.77 17.33 21.03
CA TYR A 83 23.67 16.18 20.91
C TYR A 83 23.79 15.77 19.45
N VAL A 84 24.94 15.22 19.06
CA VAL A 84 25.10 14.63 17.73
C VAL A 84 25.06 13.12 17.88
N LEU A 85 24.05 12.48 17.28
CA LEU A 85 23.84 11.04 17.34
C LEU A 85 24.11 10.40 15.97
N PHE A 86 24.44 9.11 15.98
CA PHE A 86 24.63 8.32 14.76
C PHE A 86 24.23 6.87 14.99
N THR A 87 24.03 6.12 13.90
CA THR A 87 23.78 4.68 13.94
C THR A 87 25.07 3.93 13.64
N ARG A 88 25.60 3.18 14.62
CA ARG A 88 26.86 2.45 14.44
C ARG A 88 26.75 1.42 13.31
N GLY A 89 27.72 1.45 12.38
CA GLY A 89 27.76 0.55 11.22
C GLY A 89 26.81 0.94 10.08
N SER A 90 26.12 2.08 10.19
CA SER A 90 25.34 2.68 9.10
C SER A 90 26.02 3.97 8.65
N GLN A 91 26.01 4.21 7.34
CA GLN A 91 26.39 5.51 6.75
C GLN A 91 25.16 6.39 6.45
N THR A 92 23.96 5.87 6.68
CA THR A 92 22.71 6.57 6.39
C THR A 92 22.28 7.40 7.59
N SER A 93 21.96 8.66 7.33
CA SER A 93 21.36 9.56 8.30
C SER A 93 19.95 9.11 8.69
N ILE A 94 19.67 9.14 10.00
CA ILE A 94 18.32 8.95 10.53
C ILE A 94 17.34 10.03 10.02
N ARG A 95 17.83 11.23 9.71
CA ARG A 95 17.02 12.36 9.24
C ARG A 95 16.25 12.00 7.97
N THR A 96 16.87 11.23 7.07
CA THR A 96 16.25 10.78 5.80
C THR A 96 14.91 10.08 6.00
N HIS A 97 14.75 9.31 7.09
CA HIS A 97 13.48 8.67 7.38
C HIS A 97 12.36 9.70 7.61
N PHE A 98 12.66 10.83 8.23
CA PHE A 98 11.66 11.86 8.53
C PHE A 98 11.40 12.81 7.36
N GLU A 99 12.17 12.70 6.28
CA GLU A 99 11.98 13.47 5.05
C GLU A 99 11.18 12.74 3.98
N PHE A 100 11.01 11.41 4.10
CA PHE A 100 10.21 10.67 3.14
C PHE A 100 8.76 11.15 3.13
N GLU A 101 8.16 11.15 1.93
CA GLU A 101 6.74 11.43 1.77
C GLU A 101 5.89 10.43 2.57
N MET A 102 4.72 10.86 3.05
CA MET A 102 3.83 9.98 3.84
C MET A 102 3.49 8.66 3.12
N ASN A 103 3.47 8.67 1.79
CA ASN A 103 3.26 7.46 0.98
C ASN A 103 4.28 6.34 1.26
N GLU A 104 5.50 6.65 1.71
CA GLU A 104 6.48 5.61 2.06
C GLU A 104 6.11 4.86 3.35
N TYR A 105 5.34 5.53 4.21
CA TYR A 105 4.84 5.00 5.47
C TYR A 105 3.43 4.44 5.38
N GLU A 106 2.63 4.87 4.40
CA GLU A 106 1.26 4.39 4.18
C GLU A 106 1.24 2.98 3.58
N THR A 107 0.31 2.14 4.03
CA THR A 107 0.10 0.82 3.43
C THR A 107 -0.19 0.95 1.93
N LYS A 108 0.28 -0.05 1.20
CA LYS A 108 0.03 -0.22 -0.23
C LYS A 108 -0.77 -1.50 -0.49
N ASP A 109 -1.27 -2.12 0.58
CA ASP A 109 -1.93 -3.42 0.53
C ASP A 109 -3.37 -3.27 0.03
N ILE A 110 -3.67 -3.87 -1.11
CA ILE A 110 -5.04 -3.94 -1.64
C ILE A 110 -5.69 -5.24 -1.16
N TYR A 111 -5.04 -6.37 -1.45
CA TYR A 111 -5.39 -7.71 -0.95
C TYR A 111 -4.16 -8.42 -0.39
N VAL A 112 -4.28 -8.92 0.84
CA VAL A 112 -3.29 -9.77 1.53
C VAL A 112 -4.05 -10.91 2.19
N GLU A 113 -4.84 -11.62 1.38
CA GLU A 113 -5.81 -12.60 1.86
C GLU A 113 -5.20 -13.99 1.98
N LYS A 114 -5.63 -14.75 2.98
CA LYS A 114 -5.34 -16.18 3.04
C LYS A 114 -6.34 -16.93 2.16
N ALA A 115 -5.86 -17.68 1.18
CA ALA A 115 -6.72 -18.43 0.25
C ALA A 115 -7.71 -19.36 0.98
N GLU A 116 -7.30 -19.94 2.09
CA GLU A 116 -8.15 -20.80 2.92
C GLU A 116 -9.30 -20.05 3.61
N ASP A 117 -9.20 -18.74 3.82
CA ASP A 117 -10.24 -17.93 4.46
C ASP A 117 -11.28 -17.42 3.46
N ILE A 118 -10.99 -17.50 2.16
CA ILE A 118 -11.87 -17.04 1.10
C ILE A 118 -13.04 -18.02 0.90
N LYS A 119 -14.26 -17.49 0.95
CA LYS A 119 -15.51 -18.21 0.68
C LYS A 119 -16.05 -17.93 -0.72
N LEU A 120 -15.90 -16.69 -1.20
CA LEU A 120 -16.41 -16.26 -2.49
C LEU A 120 -15.51 -15.19 -3.10
N VAL A 121 -15.31 -15.28 -4.41
CA VAL A 121 -14.73 -14.23 -5.23
C VAL A 121 -15.70 -13.91 -6.36
N GLU A 122 -16.00 -12.64 -6.57
CA GLU A 122 -16.76 -12.16 -7.71
C GLU A 122 -15.91 -11.15 -8.50
N ILE A 123 -15.69 -11.45 -9.78
CA ILE A 123 -14.98 -10.61 -10.74
C ILE A 123 -15.97 -10.17 -11.82
N LYS A 124 -16.19 -8.86 -11.93
CA LYS A 124 -17.11 -8.25 -12.88
C LYS A 124 -16.36 -7.34 -13.83
N TYR A 125 -16.47 -7.62 -15.12
CA TYR A 125 -16.03 -6.77 -16.21
C TYR A 125 -17.28 -6.17 -16.88
N PRO A 126 -17.69 -4.93 -16.54
CA PRO A 126 -18.98 -4.39 -16.98
C PRO A 126 -19.13 -4.31 -18.50
N TYR A 127 -18.02 -4.11 -19.20
CA TYR A 127 -17.93 -3.99 -20.66
C TYR A 127 -17.46 -5.29 -21.35
N ASP A 128 -17.11 -6.34 -20.60
CA ASP A 128 -16.83 -7.70 -21.09
C ASP A 128 -17.54 -8.74 -20.21
N ARG A 129 -18.87 -8.64 -20.16
CA ARG A 129 -19.71 -9.48 -19.29
C ARG A 129 -19.44 -10.98 -19.43
N PRO A 130 -19.20 -11.55 -20.63
CA PRO A 130 -18.86 -12.98 -20.77
C PRO A 130 -17.61 -13.40 -19.99
N SER A 131 -16.63 -12.52 -19.83
CA SER A 131 -15.41 -12.80 -19.04
C SER A 131 -15.61 -12.70 -17.52
N SER A 132 -16.77 -12.22 -17.07
CA SER A 132 -17.08 -12.08 -15.64
C SER A 132 -17.44 -13.41 -14.99
N PHE A 133 -17.05 -13.60 -13.74
CA PHE A 133 -17.35 -14.83 -13.02
C PHE A 133 -17.47 -14.62 -11.51
N LYS A 134 -18.17 -15.55 -10.88
CA LYS A 134 -18.31 -15.70 -9.44
C LYS A 134 -17.90 -17.12 -9.08
N LEU A 135 -16.88 -17.25 -8.26
CA LEU A 135 -16.37 -18.48 -7.69
C LEU A 135 -16.83 -18.57 -6.23
N GLU A 136 -17.57 -19.61 -5.87
CA GLU A 136 -18.21 -19.71 -4.56
C GLU A 136 -18.01 -21.10 -3.95
N LYS A 137 -17.59 -21.16 -2.69
CA LYS A 137 -17.46 -22.42 -1.95
C LYS A 137 -18.85 -22.90 -1.52
N LYS A 138 -19.20 -24.11 -1.96
CA LYS A 138 -20.41 -24.85 -1.56
C LYS A 138 -20.03 -26.11 -0.77
N LEU A 139 -21.04 -26.84 -0.29
CA LEU A 139 -20.88 -28.07 0.48
C LEU A 139 -20.06 -29.14 -0.27
N LEU A 140 -20.27 -29.29 -1.58
CA LEU A 140 -19.66 -30.34 -2.41
C LEU A 140 -18.39 -29.90 -3.15
N GLY A 141 -17.93 -28.66 -2.95
CA GLY A 141 -16.78 -28.13 -3.68
C GLY A 141 -16.97 -26.68 -4.09
N TRP A 142 -16.23 -26.27 -5.11
CA TRP A 142 -16.33 -24.94 -5.70
C TRP A 142 -17.35 -24.94 -6.85
N GLU A 143 -18.20 -23.91 -6.90
CA GLU A 143 -19.05 -23.62 -8.06
C GLU A 143 -18.57 -22.34 -8.72
N ILE A 144 -18.60 -22.30 -10.05
CA ILE A 144 -18.30 -21.10 -10.83
C ILE A 144 -19.46 -20.76 -11.77
N SER A 145 -19.81 -19.48 -11.82
CA SER A 145 -20.95 -18.97 -12.59
C SER A 145 -20.68 -17.56 -13.12
N ASN A 146 -21.35 -17.16 -14.19
CA ASN A 146 -21.32 -15.78 -14.66
C ASN A 146 -22.33 -14.93 -13.84
N PRO A 147 -21.92 -13.83 -13.20
CA PRO A 147 -22.80 -13.04 -12.33
C PRO A 147 -23.86 -12.23 -13.08
N TYR A 148 -23.70 -12.01 -14.39
CA TYR A 148 -24.70 -11.28 -15.19
C TYR A 148 -25.76 -12.20 -15.78
N THR A 149 -25.39 -13.41 -16.21
CA THR A 149 -26.32 -14.34 -16.87
C THR A 149 -26.80 -15.47 -15.97
N GLY A 150 -26.12 -15.72 -14.85
CA GLY A 150 -26.35 -16.89 -14.00
C GLY A 150 -25.84 -18.21 -14.59
N THR A 151 -25.24 -18.18 -15.78
CA THR A 151 -24.72 -19.39 -16.46
C THR A 151 -23.65 -20.04 -15.60
N ARG A 152 -23.86 -21.31 -15.23
CA ARG A 152 -22.88 -22.10 -14.48
C ARG A 152 -21.90 -22.78 -15.45
N LEU A 153 -20.66 -22.97 -15.01
CA LEU A 153 -19.72 -23.85 -15.68
C LEU A 153 -19.76 -25.22 -14.97
N PRO A 154 -20.50 -26.21 -15.50
CA PRO A 154 -20.77 -27.47 -14.78
C PRO A 154 -19.51 -28.33 -14.59
N LYS A 155 -18.52 -28.18 -15.46
CA LYS A 155 -17.21 -28.81 -15.33
C LYS A 155 -16.13 -27.77 -15.62
N PHE A 156 -15.19 -27.64 -14.70
CA PHE A 156 -14.06 -26.72 -14.81
C PHE A 156 -12.82 -27.38 -14.19
N ASN A 157 -11.64 -26.83 -14.48
CA ASN A 157 -10.38 -27.30 -13.93
C ASN A 157 -10.23 -26.80 -12.48
N ASP A 158 -10.63 -27.64 -11.53
CA ASP A 158 -10.57 -27.36 -10.09
C ASP A 158 -9.15 -27.07 -9.58
N LYS A 159 -8.12 -27.64 -10.22
CA LYS A 159 -6.71 -27.39 -9.91
C LYS A 159 -6.27 -25.94 -10.12
N LEU A 160 -7.05 -25.14 -10.84
CA LEU A 160 -6.78 -23.71 -11.05
C LEU A 160 -7.36 -22.83 -9.95
N VAL A 161 -8.23 -23.37 -9.09
CA VAL A 161 -8.86 -22.59 -8.01
C VAL A 161 -7.83 -22.17 -6.97
N ASP A 162 -7.05 -23.10 -6.43
CA ASP A 162 -6.10 -22.77 -5.35
C ASP A 162 -5.02 -21.76 -5.82
N PRO A 163 -4.41 -21.89 -7.02
CA PRO A 163 -3.52 -20.86 -7.56
C PRO A 163 -4.20 -19.49 -7.73
N PHE A 164 -5.45 -19.46 -8.20
CA PHE A 164 -6.20 -18.22 -8.37
C PHE A 164 -6.47 -17.53 -7.02
N LEU A 165 -6.97 -18.28 -6.03
CA LEU A 165 -7.23 -17.77 -4.68
C LEU A 165 -5.93 -17.32 -4.00
N SER A 166 -4.84 -18.05 -4.19
CA SER A 166 -3.50 -17.66 -3.70
C SER A 166 -3.00 -16.35 -4.34
N GLY A 167 -3.53 -15.99 -5.51
CA GLY A 167 -3.26 -14.71 -6.15
C GLY A 167 -3.64 -13.50 -5.29
N PHE A 168 -4.64 -13.64 -4.40
CA PHE A 168 -5.08 -12.58 -3.47
C PHE A 168 -4.18 -12.41 -2.26
N GLY A 169 -3.19 -13.28 -2.05
CA GLY A 169 -2.30 -13.19 -0.88
C GLY A 169 -1.23 -12.10 -0.98
N ASN A 170 -1.03 -11.50 -2.16
CA ASN A 170 -0.05 -10.44 -2.36
C ASN A 170 -0.43 -9.56 -3.57
N ILE A 171 -1.45 -8.73 -3.39
CA ILE A 171 -1.81 -7.64 -4.30
C ILE A 171 -1.49 -6.33 -3.62
N VAL A 172 -0.26 -5.87 -3.85
CA VAL A 172 0.30 -4.65 -3.27
C VAL A 172 0.56 -3.63 -4.39
N ALA A 173 0.16 -2.39 -4.14
CA ALA A 173 0.27 -1.27 -5.05
C ALA A 173 1.71 -0.73 -5.16
N GLU A 174 1.99 -0.02 -6.25
CA GLU A 174 3.22 0.77 -6.42
C GLU A 174 3.19 2.01 -5.52
N TYR A 175 2.01 2.65 -5.44
CA TYR A 175 1.81 3.92 -4.75
C TYR A 175 0.40 3.98 -4.12
N ASN A 176 0.32 4.51 -2.90
CA ASN A 176 -0.95 4.94 -2.29
C ASN A 176 -1.24 6.36 -2.76
N ASP A 177 -2.16 6.46 -3.71
CA ASP A 177 -2.50 7.70 -4.40
C ASP A 177 -3.81 8.31 -3.88
N SER A 178 -4.14 8.06 -2.61
CA SER A 178 -5.39 8.49 -2.01
C SER A 178 -5.56 10.01 -1.93
N ASN A 179 -4.47 10.78 -2.13
CA ASN A 179 -4.50 12.24 -2.22
C ASN A 179 -4.54 12.76 -3.68
N ASN A 180 -4.77 11.89 -4.68
CA ASN A 180 -4.76 12.29 -6.08
C ASN A 180 -5.81 13.39 -6.36
N PRO A 181 -5.40 14.57 -6.89
CA PRO A 181 -6.33 15.67 -7.19
C PRO A 181 -7.36 15.32 -8.28
N ASN A 182 -7.07 14.33 -9.12
CA ASN A 182 -7.92 13.86 -10.21
C ASN A 182 -8.89 12.74 -9.79
N ARG A 183 -8.89 12.33 -8.52
CA ARG A 183 -9.69 11.21 -8.01
C ARG A 183 -11.17 11.28 -8.41
N THR A 184 -11.82 12.42 -8.19
CA THR A 184 -13.24 12.63 -8.53
C THR A 184 -13.50 12.41 -10.02
N MET A 185 -12.59 12.87 -10.89
CA MET A 185 -12.70 12.65 -12.33
C MET A 185 -12.53 11.17 -12.68
N ILE A 186 -11.56 10.48 -12.07
CA ILE A 186 -11.27 9.08 -12.36
C ILE A 186 -12.44 8.19 -11.94
N LEU A 187 -13.08 8.45 -10.79
CA LEU A 187 -14.24 7.71 -10.31
C LEU A 187 -15.47 7.81 -11.25
N GLN A 188 -15.51 8.82 -12.12
CA GLN A 188 -16.55 8.98 -13.14
C GLN A 188 -16.22 8.27 -14.46
N LYS A 189 -15.02 7.68 -14.58
CA LYS A 189 -14.59 6.98 -15.80
C LYS A 189 -15.23 5.58 -15.87
N PRO A 190 -15.34 5.01 -17.08
CA PRO A 190 -15.76 3.63 -17.25
C PRO A 190 -14.93 2.66 -16.39
N VAL A 191 -15.62 1.85 -15.59
CA VAL A 191 -15.00 0.81 -14.77
C VAL A 191 -14.43 -0.28 -15.67
N PHE A 192 -13.17 -0.66 -15.40
CA PHE A 192 -12.55 -1.80 -16.07
C PHE A 192 -13.00 -3.11 -15.43
N CYS A 193 -12.84 -3.22 -14.11
CA CYS A 193 -13.16 -4.43 -13.35
C CYS A 193 -13.59 -4.09 -11.93
N GLU A 194 -14.58 -4.80 -11.40
CA GLU A 194 -14.91 -4.82 -9.98
C GLU A 194 -14.55 -6.19 -9.41
N VAL A 195 -13.86 -6.19 -8.28
CA VAL A 195 -13.42 -7.40 -7.59
C VAL A 195 -13.97 -7.37 -6.18
N LYS A 196 -14.69 -8.42 -5.80
CA LYS A 196 -15.22 -8.61 -4.46
C LYS A 196 -14.76 -9.96 -3.89
N VAL A 197 -14.21 -9.93 -2.69
CA VAL A 197 -13.84 -11.11 -1.90
C VAL A 197 -14.72 -11.15 -0.66
N VAL A 198 -15.28 -12.32 -0.35
CA VAL A 198 -16.03 -12.58 0.89
C VAL A 198 -15.36 -13.72 1.63
N HIS A 199 -15.10 -13.51 2.91
CA HIS A 199 -14.44 -14.47 3.79
C HIS A 199 -15.44 -15.41 4.47
N LYS A 200 -14.92 -16.49 5.05
CA LYS A 200 -15.71 -17.47 5.81
C LYS A 200 -16.36 -16.87 7.06
N ASP A 201 -15.74 -15.87 7.67
CA ASP A 201 -16.27 -15.14 8.84
C ASP A 201 -17.38 -14.13 8.47
N GLY A 202 -17.65 -13.95 7.17
CA GLY A 202 -18.65 -13.03 6.66
C GLY A 202 -18.13 -11.62 6.34
N SER A 203 -16.88 -11.30 6.71
CA SER A 203 -16.24 -10.06 6.27
C SER A 203 -16.06 -10.06 4.75
N SER A 204 -15.97 -8.88 4.15
CA SER A 204 -15.78 -8.75 2.71
C SER A 204 -14.90 -7.56 2.37
N ARG A 205 -14.23 -7.66 1.24
CA ARG A 205 -13.41 -6.60 0.64
C ARG A 205 -13.86 -6.39 -0.80
N SER A 206 -14.08 -5.14 -1.18
CA SER A 206 -14.44 -4.78 -2.57
C SER A 206 -13.51 -3.71 -3.10
N VAL A 207 -13.04 -3.86 -4.34
CA VAL A 207 -12.23 -2.85 -5.01
C VAL A 207 -12.64 -2.70 -6.48
N THR A 208 -12.47 -1.50 -7.01
CA THR A 208 -12.83 -1.14 -8.38
C THR A 208 -11.60 -0.65 -9.12
N PHE A 209 -11.34 -1.26 -10.28
CA PHE A 209 -10.21 -0.96 -11.16
C PHE A 209 -10.65 -0.03 -12.29
N PHE A 210 -9.86 1.00 -12.54
CA PHE A 210 -9.97 1.90 -13.67
C PHE A 210 -8.67 1.84 -14.49
N SER A 211 -8.77 1.52 -15.77
CA SER A 211 -7.61 1.35 -16.65
C SER A 211 -6.97 2.70 -16.98
N LEU A 212 -5.70 2.90 -16.61
CA LEU A 212 -4.99 4.13 -16.99
C LEU A 212 -4.85 4.25 -18.50
N ALA A 213 -4.67 3.14 -19.23
CA ALA A 213 -4.62 3.18 -20.68
C ALA A 213 -5.90 3.75 -21.31
N ASN A 214 -7.07 3.48 -20.71
CA ASN A 214 -8.33 4.05 -21.18
C ASN A 214 -8.48 5.52 -20.76
N ILE A 215 -7.96 5.89 -19.59
CA ILE A 215 -8.08 7.25 -19.05
C ILE A 215 -7.14 8.23 -19.76
N GLU A 216 -5.89 7.82 -19.97
CA GLU A 216 -4.83 8.67 -20.48
C GLU A 216 -4.72 8.61 -22.01
N PHE A 217 -4.95 7.44 -22.60
CA PHE A 217 -4.72 7.20 -24.03
C PHE A 217 -5.99 6.82 -24.81
N ASN A 218 -7.16 6.75 -24.15
CA ASN A 218 -8.45 6.41 -24.76
C ASN A 218 -8.45 5.08 -25.54
N GLU A 219 -7.65 4.08 -25.13
CA GLU A 219 -7.51 2.81 -25.86
C GLU A 219 -8.79 1.98 -25.92
N SER A 220 -9.74 2.23 -25.01
CA SER A 220 -11.04 1.55 -24.95
C SER A 220 -10.94 0.02 -24.81
N LYS A 221 -9.92 -0.48 -24.09
CA LYS A 221 -9.73 -1.90 -23.79
C LYS A 221 -10.36 -2.24 -22.44
N TYR A 222 -11.31 -3.17 -22.43
CA TYR A 222 -12.07 -3.51 -21.22
C TYR A 222 -12.09 -5.00 -20.90
N SER A 223 -11.48 -5.82 -21.74
CA SER A 223 -11.30 -7.24 -21.45
C SER A 223 -9.96 -7.49 -20.75
N PRO A 224 -9.89 -8.41 -19.77
CA PRO A 224 -8.61 -8.89 -19.24
C PRO A 224 -7.74 -9.57 -20.32
N LYS A 225 -8.30 -9.93 -21.48
CA LYS A 225 -7.58 -10.56 -22.60
C LYS A 225 -6.88 -9.55 -23.52
N GLU A 226 -7.18 -8.27 -23.39
CA GLU A 226 -6.69 -7.20 -24.29
C GLU A 226 -5.51 -6.41 -23.69
N ILE A 227 -5.21 -6.63 -22.42
CA ILE A 227 -4.23 -5.85 -21.66
C ILE A 227 -2.92 -6.62 -21.47
N GLY A 228 -1.81 -5.91 -21.64
CA GLY A 228 -0.46 -6.43 -21.38
C GLY A 228 -0.01 -6.19 -19.93
N PRO A 229 1.09 -6.84 -19.50
CA PRO A 229 1.61 -6.74 -18.14
C PRO A 229 2.06 -5.32 -17.74
N ASP A 230 2.39 -4.47 -18.72
CA ASP A 230 2.83 -3.09 -18.51
C ASP A 230 1.66 -2.11 -18.32
N ASN A 231 0.41 -2.57 -18.49
CA ASN A 231 -0.76 -1.75 -18.19
C ASN A 231 -0.81 -1.40 -16.69
N ARG A 232 -1.45 -0.28 -16.36
CA ARG A 232 -1.62 0.20 -14.98
C ARG A 232 -3.06 0.50 -14.69
N PHE A 233 -3.42 0.39 -13.41
CA PHE A 233 -4.76 0.67 -12.92
C PHE A 233 -4.72 1.65 -11.76
N MET A 234 -5.70 2.55 -11.76
CA MET A 234 -6.20 3.16 -10.53
C MET A 234 -7.15 2.20 -9.86
N VAL A 235 -6.99 2.01 -8.55
CA VAL A 235 -7.85 1.13 -7.76
C VAL A 235 -8.48 1.92 -6.63
N HIS A 236 -9.80 1.92 -6.57
CA HIS A 236 -10.58 2.46 -5.47
C HIS A 236 -11.04 1.33 -4.55
N THR A 237 -10.86 1.47 -3.24
CA THR A 237 -11.25 0.47 -2.25
C THR A 237 -12.52 0.85 -1.50
N ASP A 238 -13.12 -0.13 -0.83
CA ASP A 238 -14.24 0.05 0.09
C ASP A 238 -13.92 0.92 1.32
N LYS A 239 -12.64 1.09 1.67
CA LYS A 239 -12.16 2.05 2.68
C LYS A 239 -11.97 3.47 2.13
N ASP A 240 -12.43 3.72 0.91
CA ASP A 240 -12.28 4.99 0.20
C ASP A 240 -10.81 5.36 -0.16
N GLU A 241 -9.91 4.38 -0.14
CA GLU A 241 -8.51 4.56 -0.52
C GLU A 241 -8.32 4.43 -2.04
N PHE A 242 -7.24 5.01 -2.54
CA PHE A 242 -6.91 5.04 -3.96
C PHE A 242 -5.47 4.60 -4.18
N PHE A 243 -5.25 3.69 -5.13
CA PHE A 243 -3.95 3.07 -5.35
C PHE A 243 -3.57 3.02 -6.83
N LEU A 244 -2.28 3.18 -7.10
CA LEU A 244 -1.67 2.89 -8.40
C LEU A 244 -1.08 1.49 -8.38
N ILE A 245 -1.53 0.61 -9.27
CA ILE A 245 -1.01 -0.75 -9.38
C ILE A 245 -0.73 -1.15 -10.83
N GLN A 246 0.31 -1.97 -11.00
CA GLN A 246 0.70 -2.53 -12.29
C GLN A 246 -0.08 -3.82 -12.58
N HIS A 247 -0.43 -4.03 -13.84
CA HIS A 247 -1.14 -5.23 -14.25
C HIS A 247 -0.34 -6.50 -13.96
N ARG A 248 1.00 -6.45 -14.09
CA ARG A 248 1.92 -7.54 -13.70
C ARG A 248 1.65 -8.12 -12.30
N VAL A 249 1.20 -7.31 -11.34
CA VAL A 249 0.82 -7.79 -9.99
C VAL A 249 -0.58 -8.42 -10.03
N THR A 250 -1.52 -7.75 -10.68
CA THR A 250 -2.95 -8.12 -10.71
C THR A 250 -3.32 -9.24 -11.69
N GLN A 251 -2.45 -9.60 -12.64
CA GLN A 251 -2.71 -10.62 -13.68
C GLN A 251 -3.08 -12.00 -13.11
N LYS A 252 -2.71 -12.26 -11.85
CA LYS A 252 -3.06 -13.47 -11.11
C LYS A 252 -4.54 -13.55 -10.75
N ILE A 253 -5.21 -12.39 -10.62
CA ILE A 253 -6.62 -12.29 -10.20
C ILE A 253 -7.53 -11.69 -11.28
N LEU A 254 -7.00 -10.86 -12.19
CA LEU A 254 -7.73 -10.29 -13.31
C LEU A 254 -7.72 -11.26 -14.50
N VAL A 255 -8.39 -12.40 -14.33
CA VAL A 255 -8.53 -13.45 -15.35
C VAL A 255 -9.96 -13.48 -15.91
N ALA A 256 -10.15 -14.10 -17.08
CA ALA A 256 -11.47 -14.27 -17.66
C ALA A 256 -12.15 -15.56 -17.17
N PHE A 257 -13.48 -15.61 -17.23
CA PHE A 257 -14.31 -16.76 -16.85
C PHE A 257 -13.87 -18.08 -17.49
N ASP A 258 -13.45 -18.05 -18.75
CA ASP A 258 -12.97 -19.22 -19.49
C ASP A 258 -11.56 -19.69 -19.10
N ALA A 259 -10.83 -18.96 -18.25
CA ALA A 259 -9.55 -19.40 -17.70
C ALA A 259 -9.69 -20.71 -16.90
N PHE A 260 -10.89 -21.00 -16.36
CA PHE A 260 -11.20 -22.21 -15.62
C PHE A 260 -11.75 -23.35 -16.48
N ALA A 261 -12.02 -23.11 -17.77
CA ALA A 261 -12.56 -24.15 -18.65
C ALA A 261 -11.61 -25.35 -18.76
N LEU A 262 -12.18 -26.55 -18.91
CA LEU A 262 -11.38 -27.74 -19.22
C LEU A 262 -10.75 -27.54 -20.61
N ARG A 263 -9.42 -27.65 -20.68
CA ARG A 263 -8.65 -27.65 -21.94
C ARG A 263 -8.57 -29.06 -22.50
#